data_AF-A0A529QNW0-F1
#
_entry.id   AF-A0A529QNW0-F1
#
_cell.length_a   1.000
_cell.length_b   1.000
_cell.length_c   1.000
_cell.angle_alpha   90.00
_cell.angle_beta   90.00
_cell.angle_gamma   90.00
#
_symmetry.space_group_name_H-M   'P 1'
#
loop_
_entity.id
_entity.type
_entity.pdbx_description
1 polymer ?
#
loop_
_entity_poly.entity_id
_entity_poly.type
_entity_poly.pdbx_seq_one_letter_code
_entity_poly.pdbx_strand_id
1 'polypeptide(L)' 'KVMGTYLHGLFSADAFRAAYLESLGVKGGGIDYRAEVEKALDEVAAELERHLDCDAIFGLAR' A
#
# COMPACT_ATOMS: atom_id res chain seq x y z
N LYS A 1 23.70 15.56 -1.10
CA LYS A 1 23.23 15.20 -2.46
C LYS A 1 21.70 15.22 -2.41
N VAL A 2 21.05 16.08 -3.20
CA VAL A 2 19.57 16.14 -3.23
C VAL A 2 19.12 15.31 -4.43
N MET A 3 18.32 14.28 -4.18
CA MET A 3 17.75 13.40 -5.20
C MET A 3 16.24 13.62 -5.17
N GLY A 4 15.67 14.08 -6.28
CA GLY A 4 14.22 14.29 -6.43
C GLY A 4 13.65 13.28 -7.41
N THR A 5 12.68 12.50 -6.95
CA THR A 5 11.82 11.68 -7.81
C THR A 5 10.38 12.17 -7.61
N TYR A 6 9.49 11.88 -8.56
CA TYR A 6 8.07 11.82 -8.21
C TYR A 6 7.91 10.73 -7.15
N LEU A 7 7.57 11.12 -5.92
CA LEU A 7 7.68 10.28 -4.73
C LEU A 7 6.67 9.12 -4.73
N HIS A 8 5.58 9.25 -5.50
CA HIS A 8 4.58 8.20 -5.65
C HIS A 8 5.22 6.97 -6.31
N GLY A 9 5.36 5.90 -5.54
CA GLY A 9 5.79 4.58 -6.00
C GLY A 9 7.25 4.22 -5.74
N LEU A 10 8.16 5.18 -5.51
CA LEU A 10 9.58 4.86 -5.31
C LEU A 10 9.81 4.02 -4.03
N PHE A 11 9.06 4.32 -2.97
CA PHE A 11 9.08 3.53 -1.73
C PHE A 11 8.22 2.26 -1.80
N SER A 12 7.36 2.12 -2.82
CA SER A 12 6.65 0.88 -3.10
C SER A 12 7.57 -0.18 -3.72
N ALA A 13 8.71 0.23 -4.30
CA ALA A 13 9.72 -0.70 -4.79
C ALA A 13 10.55 -1.24 -3.61
N ASP A 14 10.34 -2.52 -3.26
CA ASP A 14 10.94 -3.17 -2.10
C ASP A 14 12.48 -3.10 -2.11
N ALA A 15 13.11 -3.32 -3.26
CA ALA A 15 14.57 -3.27 -3.38
C ALA A 15 15.13 -1.86 -3.11
N PHE A 16 14.45 -0.82 -3.60
CA PHE A 16 14.86 0.56 -3.33
C PHE A 16 14.66 0.92 -1.86
N ARG A 17 13.48 0.60 -1.32
CA ARG A 17 13.14 0.85 0.09
C ARG A 17 14.11 0.15 1.03
N ALA A 18 14.42 -1.12 0.78
CA ALA A 18 15.36 -1.90 1.58
C ALA A 18 16.77 -1.28 1.55
N ALA A 19 17.31 -0.98 0.36
CA ALA A 19 18.64 -0.37 0.24
C ALA A 19 18.72 1.02 0.86
N TYR A 20 17.65 1.81 0.75
CA TYR A 20 17.57 3.14 1.37
C TYR A 20 17.50 3.06 2.90
N LEU A 21 16.65 2.18 3.44
CA LEU A 21 16.54 1.97 4.89
C LEU A 21 17.86 1.43 5.48
N GLU A 22 18.54 0.52 4.77
CA GLU A 22 19.86 0.02 5.14
C GLU A 22 20.89 1.16 5.19
N SER A 23 20.85 2.09 4.22
CA SER A 23 21.73 3.28 4.23
C SER A 23 21.51 4.22 5.42
N LEU A 24 20.35 4.12 6.09
CA LEU A 24 20.01 4.87 7.30
C LEU A 24 20.27 4.07 8.59
N GLY A 25 20.85 2.86 8.49
CA GLY A 25 21.13 1.98 9.62
C GLY A 25 19.94 1.15 10.11
N VAL A 26 18.82 1.17 9.38
CA VAL A 26 17.62 0.37 9.69
C VAL A 26 17.79 -1.02 9.10
N LYS A 27 18.00 -2.02 9.97
CA LYS A 27 17.98 -3.44 9.58
C LYS A 27 16.55 -3.95 9.63
N GLY A 28 15.83 -3.80 8.53
CA GLY A 28 14.44 -4.24 8.44
C GLY A 28 13.80 -3.80 7.12
N GLY A 29 13.93 -4.63 6.09
CA GLY A 29 13.38 -4.35 4.76
C GLY A 29 12.72 -5.57 4.10
N GLY A 30 12.51 -6.66 4.84
CA GLY A 30 11.97 -7.92 4.32
C GLY A 30 10.43 -8.01 4.29
N ILE A 31 9.73 -6.93 4.64
CA ILE A 31 8.27 -6.89 4.54
C ILE A 31 7.93 -6.49 3.11
N ASP A 32 7.16 -7.34 2.42
CA ASP A 32 6.52 -7.00 1.16
C ASP A 32 5.45 -5.94 1.44
N TYR A 33 5.86 -4.69 1.30
CA TYR A 33 5.01 -3.54 1.60
C TYR A 33 3.79 -3.52 0.69
N ARG A 34 3.93 -3.99 -0.55
CA ARG A 34 2.81 -4.05 -1.47
C ARG A 34 1.78 -5.07 -0.97
N ALA A 35 2.21 -6.26 -0.59
CA ALA A 35 1.32 -7.29 -0.04
C ALA A 35 0.60 -6.80 1.22
N GLU A 36 1.28 -6.08 2.12
CA GLU A 36 0.64 -5.53 3.32
C GLU A 36 -0.38 -4.42 2.99
N VAL A 37 -0.12 -3.59 1.98
CA VAL A 37 -1.09 -2.60 1.51
C VAL A 37 -2.32 -3.27 0.90
N GLU A 38 -2.14 -4.24 0.02
CA GLU A 38 -3.26 -5.01 -0.57
C GLU A 38 -4.10 -5.67 0.52
N LYS A 39 -3.45 -6.33 1.48
CA LYS A 39 -4.13 -6.96 2.62
C LYS A 39 -4.95 -5.95 3.43
N ALA A 40 -4.39 -4.77 3.72
CA ALA A 40 -5.12 -3.73 4.45
C ALA A 40 -6.33 -3.20 3.66
N LEU A 41 -6.21 -3.09 2.33
CA LEU A 41 -7.32 -2.69 1.47
C LEU A 41 -8.42 -3.77 1.44
N ASP A 42 -8.05 -5.04 1.36
CA ASP A 42 -8.97 -6.17 1.43
C ASP A 42 -9.73 -6.21 2.75
N GLU A 43 -9.05 -5.95 3.88
CA GLU A 43 -9.68 -5.89 5.21
C GLU A 43 -10.71 -4.75 5.29
N VAL A 44 -10.38 -3.57 4.74
CA VAL A 44 -11.31 -2.44 4.66
C VAL A 44 -12.50 -2.77 3.76
N ALA A 45 -12.27 -3.41 2.61
CA ALA A 45 -13.35 -3.82 1.71
C ALA A 45 -14.31 -4.80 2.40
N ALA A 46 -13.78 -5.81 3.10
CA ALA A 46 -14.59 -6.77 3.84
C ALA A 46 -15.42 -6.11 4.96
N GLU A 47 -14.87 -5.11 5.66
CA GLU A 47 -15.60 -4.33 6.66
C GLU A 47 -16.76 -3.55 6.04
N LEU A 48 -16.51 -2.91 4.89
CA LEU A 48 -17.52 -2.16 4.16
C LEU A 48 -18.64 -3.08 3.65
N GLU A 49 -18.32 -4.24 3.07
CA GLU A 49 -19.31 -5.22 2.60
C GLU A 49 -20.21 -5.75 3.71
N ARG A 50 -19.72 -5.82 4.96
CA ARG A 50 -20.57 -6.20 6.09
C ARG A 50 -21.59 -5.14 6.49
N HIS A 51 -21.30 -3.87 6.22
CA HIS A 51 -22.09 -2.74 6.70
C HIS A 51 -22.86 -2.01 5.60
N LEU A 52 -22.49 -2.22 4.34
CA LEU A 52 -23.06 -1.56 3.18
C LEU A 52 -23.60 -2.61 2.20
N ASP A 53 -24.78 -2.33 1.65
CA ASP A 53 -25.29 -3.05 0.48
C ASP A 53 -24.61 -2.50 -0.77
N CYS A 54 -23.39 -2.99 -1.03
CA CYS A 54 -22.57 -2.56 -2.15
C CYS A 54 -23.29 -2.78 -3.49
N ASP A 55 -24.02 -3.88 -3.64
CA ASP A 55 -24.78 -4.20 -4.86
C ASP A 55 -25.90 -3.16 -5.10
N ALA A 56 -26.64 -2.79 -4.05
CA ALA A 56 -27.66 -1.74 -4.17
C ALA A 56 -27.03 -0.38 -4.53
N ILE A 57 -25.90 -0.02 -3.92
CA ILE A 57 -25.18 1.23 -4.22
C ILE A 57 -24.71 1.23 -5.68
N PHE A 58 -24.09 0.15 -6.16
CA PHE A 58 -23.66 0.04 -7.56
C PHE A 58 -24.85 0.04 -8.53
N GLY A 59 -25.98 -0.53 -8.14
CA GLY A 59 -27.23 -0.49 -8.90
C GLY A 59 -27.80 0.92 -9.07
N LEU A 60 -27.62 1.81 -8.09
CA LEU A 60 -28.05 3.22 -8.15
C LEU A 60 -27.08 4.11 -8.95
N ALA A 61 -25.82 3.70 -9.09
CA ALA A 61 -24.79 4.47 -9.79
C ALA A 61 -24.80 4.29 -11.32
N ARG A 62 -25.74 3.49 -11.84
CA ARG A 62 -25.88 3.14 -13.26
C ARG A 62 -27.16 3.71 -13.86
#